data_AF-A0AAD5UFJ2-F1
#
_entry.id   AF-A0AAD5UFJ2-F1
#
_cell.length_a   1.000
_cell.length_b   1.000
_cell.length_c   1.000
_cell.angle_alpha   90.00
_cell.angle_beta   90.00
_cell.angle_gamma   90.00
#
_symmetry.space_group_name_H-M   'P 1'
#
loop_
_entity.id
_entity.type
_entity.pdbx_description
1 polymer ?
#
loop_
_entity_poly.entity_id
_entity_poly.type
_entity_poly.pdbx_seq_one_letter_code
_entity_poly.pdbx_strand_id
1 'polypeptide(L)'
;MSVCSIRKKDLNKRGIESFAEWLDRPDSVYIGRRQVYVQGTFNSKWKNPFSVKKYGREGCIQKYREMIVGSELMQDLEELRGKELGCWCFPEKCHGDVLLELLESRRM
;
A
#
# COMPACT_ATOMS: atom_id res chain seq x y z
N MET A 1 -2.91 6.34 10.68
CA MET A 1 -2.60 5.88 9.31
C MET A 1 -3.63 4.80 8.96
N SER A 2 -3.98 4.65 7.70
CA SER A 2 -5.03 3.72 7.24
C SER A 2 -4.65 3.13 5.88
N VAL A 3 -5.31 2.06 5.45
CA VAL A 3 -5.20 1.54 4.08
C VAL A 3 -6.51 1.81 3.36
N CYS A 4 -6.44 2.24 2.09
CA CYS A 4 -7.62 2.49 1.28
C CYS A 4 -7.51 1.85 -0.11
N SER A 5 -8.67 1.57 -0.70
CA SER A 5 -8.76 1.22 -2.13
C SER A 5 -8.57 2.48 -2.96
N ILE A 6 -7.67 2.43 -3.93
CA ILE A 6 -7.49 3.48 -4.95
C ILE A 6 -8.19 3.13 -6.27
N ARG A 7 -9.09 2.13 -6.25
CA ARG A 7 -9.95 1.86 -7.41
C ARG A 7 -10.84 3.06 -7.65
N LYS A 8 -10.95 3.49 -8.91
CA LYS A 8 -11.79 4.65 -9.30
C LYS A 8 -13.20 4.55 -8.70
N LYS A 9 -13.83 3.37 -8.75
CA LYS A 9 -15.16 3.15 -8.17
C LYS A 9 -15.24 3.40 -6.66
N ASP A 10 -14.16 3.18 -5.93
CA ASP A 10 -14.09 3.34 -4.47
C ASP A 10 -13.67 4.76 -4.10
N LEU A 11 -12.80 5.40 -4.89
CA LEU A 11 -12.48 6.83 -4.79
C LEU A 11 -13.71 7.70 -5.06
N ASN A 12 -14.48 7.40 -6.12
CA ASN A 12 -15.68 8.16 -6.47
C ASN A 12 -16.71 8.19 -5.33
N LYS A 13 -16.84 7.10 -4.55
CA LYS A 13 -17.73 7.05 -3.38
C LYS A 13 -17.32 8.02 -2.27
N ARG A 14 -16.06 8.45 -2.27
CA ARG A 14 -15.49 9.42 -1.33
C ARG A 14 -15.46 10.84 -1.92
N GLY A 15 -16.05 11.05 -3.10
CA GLY A 15 -16.01 12.32 -3.81
C GLY A 15 -14.65 12.64 -4.44
N ILE A 16 -13.81 11.62 -4.67
CA ILE A 16 -12.49 11.77 -5.31
C ILE A 16 -12.59 11.21 -6.73
N GLU A 17 -12.37 12.04 -7.74
CA GLU A 17 -12.65 11.73 -9.16
C GLU A 17 -11.61 10.80 -9.80
N SER A 18 -10.37 10.85 -9.31
CA SER A 18 -9.26 10.13 -9.93
C SER A 18 -8.16 9.70 -8.95
N PHE A 19 -7.34 8.73 -9.40
CA PHE A 19 -6.13 8.34 -8.68
C PHE A 19 -5.14 9.51 -8.56
N ALA A 20 -5.04 10.36 -9.58
CA ALA A 20 -4.14 11.51 -9.57
C ALA A 20 -4.56 12.53 -8.50
N GLU A 21 -5.86 12.84 -8.43
CA GLU A 21 -6.42 13.69 -7.37
C GLU A 21 -6.21 13.10 -5.97
N TRP A 22 -6.42 11.79 -5.81
CA TRP A 22 -6.13 11.13 -4.54
C TRP A 22 -4.64 11.24 -4.17
N LEU A 23 -3.75 11.05 -5.13
CA LEU A 23 -2.30 11.06 -4.92
C LEU A 23 -1.75 12.46 -4.61
N ASP A 24 -2.39 13.53 -5.09
CA ASP A 24 -2.00 14.92 -4.85
C ASP A 24 -2.23 15.36 -3.38
N ARG A 25 -3.05 14.61 -2.63
CA ARG A 25 -3.32 14.92 -1.23
C ARG A 25 -2.05 14.71 -0.37
N PRO A 26 -1.74 15.62 0.56
CA PRO A 26 -0.49 15.60 1.33
C PRO A 26 -0.32 14.36 2.23
N ASP A 27 -1.43 13.70 2.56
CA ASP A 27 -1.44 12.52 3.42
C ASP A 27 -1.61 11.21 2.66
N SER A 28 -1.64 11.24 1.33
CA SER A 28 -1.76 10.04 0.51
C SER A 28 -0.40 9.45 0.16
N VAL A 29 -0.22 8.14 0.36
CA VAL A 29 0.99 7.42 -0.04
C VAL A 29 0.62 6.22 -0.90
N TYR A 30 1.04 6.23 -2.17
CA TYR A 30 0.85 5.07 -3.03
C TYR A 30 1.84 3.95 -2.68
N ILE A 31 1.33 2.78 -2.36
CA ILE A 31 2.15 1.61 -1.97
C ILE A 31 2.12 0.48 -3.02
N GLY A 32 1.57 0.73 -4.21
CA GLY A 32 1.40 -0.28 -5.26
C GLY A 32 2.53 -0.33 -6.29
N ARG A 33 2.34 -1.19 -7.30
CA ARG A 33 3.21 -1.32 -8.47
C ARG A 33 2.78 -0.37 -9.57
N ARG A 34 3.66 -0.07 -10.53
CA ARG A 34 3.26 0.65 -11.75
C ARG A 34 2.21 -0.16 -12.51
N GLN A 35 1.10 0.48 -12.88
CA GLN A 35 0.05 -0.07 -13.73
C GLN A 35 0.09 0.67 -15.07
N VAL A 36 0.39 -0.04 -16.15
CA VAL A 36 0.59 0.56 -17.48
C VAL A 36 -0.66 1.32 -17.95
N TYR A 37 -1.85 0.85 -17.59
CA TYR A 37 -3.13 1.43 -17.98
C TYR A 37 -3.67 2.50 -17.02
N VAL A 38 -2.95 2.82 -15.94
CA VAL A 38 -3.37 3.85 -14.98
C VAL A 38 -2.26 4.91 -14.90
N GLN A 39 -2.54 6.07 -15.48
CA GLN A 39 -1.62 7.21 -15.49
C GLN A 39 -1.27 7.65 -14.05
N GLY A 40 -0.03 8.10 -13.87
CA GLY A 40 0.49 8.55 -12.58
C GLY A 40 0.93 7.43 -11.63
N THR A 41 0.61 6.16 -11.89
CA THR A 41 1.11 5.06 -11.05
C THR A 41 2.59 4.80 -11.28
N PHE A 42 3.32 4.50 -10.20
CA PHE A 42 4.76 4.22 -10.22
C PHE A 42 5.10 2.98 -9.39
N ASN A 43 6.35 2.55 -9.42
CA ASN A 43 6.81 1.46 -8.56
C ASN A 43 7.18 2.03 -7.20
N SER A 44 6.25 2.01 -6.25
CA SER A 44 6.52 2.43 -4.87
C SER A 44 7.63 1.58 -4.24
N LYS A 45 8.44 2.17 -3.36
CA LYS A 45 9.39 1.40 -2.53
C LYS A 45 8.65 0.42 -1.61
N TRP A 46 7.41 0.73 -1.27
CA TRP A 46 6.51 -0.10 -0.48
C TRP A 46 5.74 -1.15 -1.30
N LYS A 47 6.01 -1.30 -2.61
CA LYS A 47 5.30 -2.29 -3.43
C LYS A 47 5.56 -3.72 -2.95
N ASN A 48 4.54 -4.56 -2.96
CA ASN A 48 4.74 -6.00 -2.81
C ASN A 48 5.26 -6.61 -4.13
N PRO A 49 6.50 -7.18 -4.18
CA PRO A 49 7.05 -7.77 -5.40
C PRO A 49 6.55 -9.20 -5.66
N PHE A 50 5.94 -9.86 -4.67
CA PHE A 50 5.53 -11.25 -4.77
C PHE A 50 4.29 -11.41 -5.68
N SER A 51 4.28 -12.48 -6.47
CA SER A 51 3.19 -12.77 -7.41
C SER A 51 2.13 -13.65 -6.77
N VAL A 52 0.87 -13.18 -6.75
CA VAL A 52 -0.28 -13.94 -6.24
C VAL A 52 -0.45 -15.27 -6.99
N LYS A 53 -0.14 -15.30 -8.30
CA LYS A 53 -0.17 -16.55 -9.09
C LYS A 53 0.79 -17.62 -8.55
N LYS A 54 1.91 -17.21 -7.95
CA LYS A 54 2.95 -18.13 -7.45
C LYS A 54 2.74 -18.53 -5.99
N TYR A 55 2.27 -17.61 -5.15
CA TYR A 55 2.25 -17.80 -3.69
C TYR A 55 0.85 -17.69 -3.06
N GLY A 56 -0.19 -17.41 -3.86
CA GLY A 56 -1.49 -17.02 -3.33
C GLY A 56 -1.45 -15.66 -2.62
N ARG A 57 -2.61 -15.15 -2.21
CA ARG A 57 -2.70 -13.86 -1.52
C ARG A 57 -2.00 -13.90 -0.16
N GLU A 58 -2.30 -14.92 0.64
CA GLU A 58 -1.74 -15.07 1.99
C GLU A 58 -0.23 -15.30 1.96
N GLY A 59 0.26 -16.17 1.08
CA GLY A 59 1.70 -16.37 0.91
C GLY A 59 2.43 -15.12 0.43
N CYS A 60 1.82 -14.31 -0.44
CA CYS A 60 2.38 -13.01 -0.82
C CYS A 60 2.46 -12.03 0.34
N ILE A 61 1.49 -12.03 1.26
CA ILE A 61 1.45 -11.14 2.43
C ILE A 61 2.50 -11.58 3.45
N GLN A 62 2.57 -12.88 3.73
CA GLN A 62 3.57 -13.45 4.64
C GLN A 62 5.00 -13.15 4.16
N LYS A 63 5.28 -13.42 2.88
CA LYS A 63 6.59 -13.10 2.29
C LYS A 63 6.90 -11.62 2.28
N TYR A 64 5.88 -10.78 2.09
CA TYR A 64 6.05 -9.34 2.17
C TYR A 64 6.41 -8.89 3.58
N ARG A 65 5.78 -9.45 4.61
CA ARG A 65 6.17 -9.20 6.01
C ARG A 65 7.63 -9.56 6.27
N GLU A 66 8.04 -10.76 5.90
CA GLU A 66 9.42 -11.23 6.04
C GLU A 66 10.41 -10.29 5.32
N MET A 67 10.07 -9.87 4.10
CA MET A 67 10.88 -8.93 3.33
C MET A 67 11.02 -7.58 4.03
N ILE A 68 9.92 -6.99 4.50
CA ILE A 68 9.98 -5.69 5.18
C ILE A 68 10.85 -5.82 6.44
N VAL A 69 10.53 -6.77 7.33
CA VAL A 69 11.25 -7.00 8.59
C VAL A 69 12.75 -7.21 8.38
N GLY A 70 13.15 -7.92 7.32
CA GLY A 70 14.54 -8.17 6.97
C GLY A 70 15.23 -7.09 6.13
N SER A 71 14.55 -5.97 5.84
CA SER A 71 15.07 -4.92 4.95
C SER A 71 15.25 -3.58 5.64
N GLU A 72 15.99 -2.69 4.99
CA GLU A 72 16.24 -1.31 5.41
C GLU A 72 14.94 -0.49 5.49
N LEU A 73 13.88 -0.91 4.77
CA LEU A 73 12.56 -0.28 4.80
C LEU A 73 11.93 -0.27 6.20
N MET A 74 12.36 -1.13 7.14
CA MET A 74 11.94 -1.05 8.53
C MET A 74 12.28 0.29 9.18
N GLN A 75 13.36 0.94 8.76
CA GLN A 75 13.78 2.25 9.28
C GLN A 75 12.89 3.36 8.74
N ASP A 76 12.43 3.21 7.50
CA ASP A 76 11.57 4.19 6.81
C ASP A 76 10.10 4.14 7.24
N LEU A 77 9.67 3.12 8.00
CA LEU A 77 8.25 2.94 8.37
C LEU A 77 7.62 4.18 9.03
N GLU A 78 8.41 4.97 9.73
CA GLU A 78 7.96 6.19 10.42
C GLU A 78 7.39 7.24 9.44
N GLU A 79 7.86 7.26 8.18
CA GLU A 79 7.34 8.18 7.16
C GLU A 79 5.86 7.93 6.82
N LEU A 80 5.38 6.70 7.06
CA LEU A 80 4.01 6.30 6.81
C LEU A 80 3.06 6.72 7.93
N ARG A 81 3.60 7.24 9.05
CA ARG A 81 2.78 7.64 10.19
C ARG A 81 1.83 8.77 9.79
N GLY A 82 0.56 8.58 10.14
CA GLY A 82 -0.50 9.54 9.81
C GLY A 82 -0.97 9.50 8.35
N LYS A 83 -0.32 8.71 7.47
CA LYS A 83 -0.66 8.64 6.04
C LYS A 83 -1.80 7.66 5.73
N GLU A 84 -2.49 7.90 4.62
CA GLU A 84 -3.45 7.00 3.99
C GLU A 84 -2.73 6.23 2.87
N LEU A 85 -2.60 4.91 3.05
CA LEU A 85 -1.86 4.03 2.15
C LEU A 85 -2.79 3.50 1.05
N GLY A 86 -2.56 3.93 -0.18
CA GLY A 86 -3.37 3.55 -1.32
C GLY A 86 -2.92 2.27 -2.00
N CYS A 87 -3.83 1.28 -2.09
CA CYS A 87 -3.56 0.02 -2.77
C CYS A 87 -4.75 -0.49 -3.59
N TRP A 88 -4.46 -1.22 -4.67
CA TRP A 88 -5.48 -1.89 -5.50
C TRP A 88 -6.05 -3.17 -4.86
N CYS A 89 -5.35 -3.74 -3.88
CA CYS A 89 -5.71 -4.99 -3.23
C CYS A 89 -6.85 -4.82 -2.21
N PHE A 90 -6.92 -3.67 -1.54
CA PHE A 90 -7.96 -3.38 -0.55
C PHE A 90 -9.36 -3.38 -1.20
N PRO A 91 -10.43 -3.86 -0.54
CA PRO A 91 -10.54 -4.27 0.88
C PRO A 91 -10.17 -5.72 1.19
N GLU A 92 -9.70 -6.50 0.22
CA GLU A 92 -9.15 -7.82 0.52
C GLU A 92 -7.81 -7.68 1.28
N LYS A 93 -7.37 -8.74 1.97
CA LYS A 93 -6.07 -8.75 2.68
C LYS A 93 -4.98 -8.12 1.80
N CYS A 94 -4.35 -7.08 2.31
CA CYS A 94 -3.46 -6.19 1.58
C CYS A 94 -2.08 -6.19 2.23
N HIS A 95 -1.04 -5.90 1.44
CA HIS A 95 0.29 -5.70 2.01
C HIS A 95 0.40 -4.39 2.79
N GLY A 96 -0.52 -3.46 2.58
CA GLY A 96 -0.66 -2.27 3.42
C GLY A 96 -0.98 -2.62 4.87
N ASP A 97 -1.76 -3.68 5.11
CA ASP A 97 -2.10 -4.14 6.47
C ASP A 97 -0.83 -4.56 7.24
N VAL A 98 0.14 -5.15 6.54
CA VAL A 98 1.45 -5.49 7.13
C VAL A 98 2.21 -4.23 7.56
N LEU A 99 2.21 -3.17 6.74
CA LEU A 99 2.85 -1.90 7.09
C LEU A 99 2.16 -1.25 8.30
N LEU A 100 0.84 -1.35 8.36
CA LEU A 100 0.06 -0.91 9.52
C LEU A 100 0.53 -1.60 10.80
N GLU A 101 0.48 -2.93 10.79
CA GLU A 101 0.82 -3.76 11.95
C GLU A 101 2.26 -3.55 12.41
N LEU A 102 3.22 -3.44 11.48
CA LEU A 102 4.63 -3.23 11.81
C LEU A 102 4.93 -1.84 12.40
N LEU A 103 4.23 -0.80 11.96
CA LEU A 103 4.39 0.53 12.56
C LEU A 103 3.68 0.63 13.92
N GLU A 104 2.58 -0.10 14.10
CA GLU A 104 1.86 -0.16 15.37
C GLU A 104 2.65 -0.95 16.43
N SER A 105 3.30 -2.06 16.06
CA SER A 105 4.13 -2.82 16.99
C SER A 105 5.36 -2.06 17.48
N ARG A 106 5.80 -1.03 16.75
CA ARG A 106 6.87 -0.11 17.15
C ARG A 106 6.43 0.97 18.15
N ARG A 107 5.14 1.02 18.52
CA ARG A 107 4.64 1.95 19.55
C ARG A 107 4.90 1.48 20.98
N MET A 108 5.71 0.44 21.17
CA MET A 108 6.09 -0.13 22.46
C MET A 108 7.52 0.21 22.84
#